data_AF-A0A0F9Q2C7-F1
#
_entry.id   AF-A0A0F9Q2C7-F1
#
_cell.length_a   1.000
_cell.length_b   1.000
_cell.length_c   1.000
_cell.angle_alpha   90.00
_cell.angle_beta   90.00
_cell.angle_gamma   90.00
#
_symmetry.space_group_name_H-M   'P 1'
#
loop_
_entity.id
_entity.type
_entity.pdbx_description
1 polymer ?
#
loop_
_entity_poly.entity_id
_entity_poly.type
_entity_poly.pdbx_seq_one_letter_code
_entity_poly.pdbx_strand_id
1 'polypeptide(L)'
;MAGKKTEEKKRGIHRAREAGSQSLFRYPKLRIGAGDRARFWFLSDGEDEFFDGARFHLFPRQTRSGKVYNQEIMCLRLRTDGDESCTFCEEGHEEMALRFSIWIWVDHVLHLGDNPDPEGQAWEQIRLAAETGKKGRIMFKEAIGQPMVIWMAYGKEWVWFSQFDAALNKYGTLEGRFYELKRVGSNMQDTDYTLSMLKATKLPKTTSEKVEAARISIDQIFAETVSSAGTARRPTRLSAALDEEEEEGAEGEEEAAEEPPEESEIPQEEEPAEEMV
;
A
#
# COMPACT_ATOMS: atom_id res chain seq x y z
N MET A 1 21.13 19.39 28.76
CA MET A 1 20.31 18.28 28.24
C MET A 1 19.78 18.64 26.84
N ALA A 2 20.62 18.56 25.81
CA ALA A 2 20.31 19.07 24.46
C ALA A 2 20.47 17.99 23.37
N GLY A 3 20.03 16.76 23.65
CA GLY A 3 20.28 15.59 22.77
C GLY A 3 19.04 14.88 22.21
N LYS A 4 17.81 15.25 22.60
CA LYS A 4 16.59 14.50 22.22
C LYS A 4 15.82 15.04 21.01
N LYS A 5 15.88 16.35 20.71
CA LYS A 5 15.07 16.96 19.63
C LYS A 5 15.55 16.63 18.20
N THR A 6 16.80 16.22 18.02
CA THR A 6 17.38 15.90 16.70
C THR A 6 17.09 14.48 16.23
N GLU A 7 16.68 13.57 17.11
CA GLU A 7 16.36 12.18 16.76
C GLU A 7 14.93 12.03 16.19
N GLU A 8 13.97 12.81 16.71
CA GLU A 8 12.58 12.81 16.22
C GLU A 8 12.44 13.43 14.82
N LYS A 9 13.13 14.56 14.56
CA LYS A 9 13.17 15.17 13.22
C LYS A 9 13.78 14.25 12.15
N LYS A 10 14.76 13.41 12.52
CA LYS A 10 15.36 12.42 11.60
C LYS A 10 14.43 11.23 11.31
N ARG A 11 13.51 10.88 12.22
CA ARG A 11 12.51 9.83 12.01
C ARG A 11 11.38 10.27 11.06
N GLY A 12 10.94 11.53 11.14
CA GLY A 12 9.93 12.09 10.22
C GLY A 12 10.39 12.10 8.77
N ILE A 13 11.62 12.57 8.51
CA ILE A 13 12.21 12.61 7.16
C ILE A 13 12.42 11.18 6.60
N HIS A 14 12.69 10.19 7.45
CA HIS A 14 12.86 8.80 7.01
C HIS A 14 11.55 8.15 6.56
N ARG A 15 10.39 8.53 7.12
CA ARG A 15 9.07 8.05 6.70
C ARG A 15 8.52 8.80 5.50
N ALA A 16 8.73 10.12 5.43
CA ALA A 16 8.45 10.91 4.22
C ALA A 16 9.29 10.44 3.01
N ARG A 17 10.51 9.92 3.25
CA ARG A 17 11.33 9.29 2.20
C ARG A 17 10.86 7.88 1.82
N GLU A 18 10.17 7.16 2.71
CA GLU A 18 9.43 5.94 2.35
C GLU A 18 8.21 6.28 1.49
N ALA A 19 7.53 7.40 1.73
CA ALA A 19 6.55 7.96 0.79
C ALA A 19 7.19 8.41 -0.54
N GLY A 20 8.40 8.99 -0.52
CA GLY A 20 9.19 9.32 -1.71
C GLY A 20 9.71 8.13 -2.52
N SER A 21 9.51 6.89 -2.05
CA SER A 21 9.75 5.67 -2.85
C SER A 21 8.66 5.42 -3.91
N GLN A 22 7.62 6.26 -3.97
CA GLN A 22 6.67 6.37 -5.09
C GLN A 22 7.35 6.46 -6.47
N SER A 23 8.62 6.85 -6.55
CA SER A 23 9.32 7.11 -7.81
C SER A 23 9.83 5.88 -8.60
N LEU A 24 9.72 4.65 -8.07
CA LEU A 24 10.19 3.45 -8.79
C LEU A 24 9.08 2.61 -9.42
N PHE A 25 7.82 2.75 -9.00
CA PHE A 25 6.70 2.01 -9.57
C PHE A 25 5.68 2.98 -10.13
N ARG A 26 5.36 2.81 -11.41
CA ARG A 26 4.44 3.65 -12.18
C ARG A 26 3.00 3.63 -11.64
N TYR A 27 2.66 2.61 -10.84
CA TYR A 27 1.32 2.37 -10.31
C TYR A 27 1.30 2.44 -8.78
N PRO A 28 0.26 3.06 -8.18
CA PRO A 28 0.14 3.19 -6.73
C PRO A 28 -0.09 1.81 -6.09
N LYS A 29 0.82 1.39 -5.22
CA LYS A 29 0.73 0.13 -4.47
C LYS A 29 0.15 0.38 -3.09
N LEU A 30 -0.79 -0.46 -2.64
CA LEU A 30 -1.25 -0.41 -1.26
C LEU A 30 -0.10 -0.79 -0.32
N ARG A 31 0.17 0.08 0.66
CA ARG A 31 1.17 -0.14 1.71
C ARG A 31 0.50 0.13 3.06
N ILE A 32 0.47 -0.89 3.91
CA ILE A 32 -0.11 -0.78 5.25
C ILE A 32 0.94 -1.09 6.32
N GLY A 33 0.94 -0.28 7.39
CA GLY A 33 1.79 -0.43 8.55
C GLY A 33 1.38 -1.59 9.45
N ALA A 34 2.18 -1.85 10.47
CA ALA A 34 1.86 -2.88 11.46
C ALA A 34 0.62 -2.46 12.26
N GLY A 35 -0.43 -3.28 12.20
CA GLY A 35 -1.72 -3.02 12.85
C GLY A 35 -2.66 -2.09 12.08
N ASP A 36 -2.26 -1.61 10.90
CA ASP A 36 -3.13 -0.85 10.02
C ASP A 36 -4.13 -1.77 9.32
N ARG A 37 -5.26 -1.20 8.91
CA ARG A 37 -6.34 -1.88 8.20
C ARG A 37 -6.71 -1.09 6.95
N ALA A 38 -6.67 -1.69 5.77
CA ALA A 38 -7.16 -1.06 4.54
C ALA A 38 -8.56 -1.57 4.24
N ARG A 39 -9.49 -0.67 3.91
CA ARG A 39 -10.84 -1.05 3.47
C ARG A 39 -11.06 -0.69 2.01
N PHE A 40 -11.53 -1.66 1.22
CA PHE A 40 -11.50 -1.55 -0.23
C PHE A 40 -12.53 -2.46 -0.92
N TRP A 41 -12.73 -2.22 -2.22
CA TRP A 41 -13.40 -3.15 -3.12
C TRP A 41 -12.39 -3.74 -4.09
N PHE A 42 -12.54 -5.00 -4.47
CA PHE A 42 -11.82 -5.54 -5.61
C PHE A 42 -12.33 -4.90 -6.91
N LEU A 43 -11.38 -4.68 -7.83
CA LEU A 43 -11.62 -4.24 -9.21
C LEU A 43 -11.30 -5.38 -10.16
N SER A 44 -11.50 -6.61 -9.70
CA SER A 44 -11.27 -7.84 -10.43
C SER A 44 -12.32 -8.84 -9.93
N ASP A 45 -12.85 -9.66 -10.83
CA ASP A 45 -13.73 -10.77 -10.46
C ASP A 45 -12.96 -11.98 -9.92
N GLY A 46 -11.64 -12.02 -10.09
CA GLY A 46 -10.75 -13.11 -9.71
C GLY A 46 -10.36 -14.05 -10.85
N GLU A 47 -10.96 -13.89 -12.03
CA GLU A 47 -10.68 -14.68 -13.24
C GLU A 47 -10.29 -13.81 -14.45
N ASP A 48 -10.30 -12.49 -14.28
CA ASP A 48 -9.92 -11.50 -15.29
C ASP A 48 -8.43 -11.10 -15.29
N GLU A 49 -8.05 -10.23 -16.23
CA GLU A 49 -6.67 -9.76 -16.40
C GLU A 49 -6.17 -8.80 -15.31
N PHE A 50 -7.01 -8.50 -14.31
CA PHE A 50 -6.71 -7.57 -13.22
C PHE A 50 -6.33 -8.27 -11.91
N PHE A 51 -6.22 -9.60 -11.95
CA PHE A 51 -5.64 -10.44 -10.91
C PHE A 51 -4.68 -11.46 -11.53
N ASP A 52 -3.44 -11.50 -11.07
CA ASP A 52 -2.46 -12.44 -11.61
C ASP A 52 -1.31 -12.75 -10.64
N GLY A 53 -0.62 -13.85 -10.89
CA GLY A 53 0.56 -14.31 -10.16
C GLY A 53 1.74 -14.56 -11.07
N ALA A 54 2.95 -14.21 -10.61
CA ALA A 54 4.18 -14.48 -11.36
C ALA A 54 5.37 -14.76 -10.44
N ARG A 55 6.41 -15.36 -11.02
CA ARG A 55 7.70 -15.58 -10.37
C ARG A 55 8.67 -14.47 -10.73
N PHE A 56 9.39 -13.98 -9.72
CA PHE A 56 10.31 -12.87 -9.84
C PHE A 56 11.69 -13.30 -9.37
N HIS A 57 12.71 -13.02 -10.17
CA HIS A 57 14.10 -13.06 -9.71
C HIS A 57 14.34 -11.95 -8.69
N LEU A 58 15.09 -12.26 -7.64
CA LEU A 58 15.44 -11.32 -6.59
C LEU A 58 16.89 -10.86 -6.72
N PHE A 59 17.09 -9.55 -6.80
CA PHE A 59 18.43 -8.96 -6.88
C PHE A 59 18.67 -8.05 -5.67
N PRO A 60 19.59 -8.38 -4.77
CA PRO A 60 19.93 -7.49 -3.68
C PRO A 60 20.54 -6.20 -4.24
N ARG A 61 19.92 -5.07 -3.91
CA ARG A 61 20.35 -3.72 -4.23
C ARG A 61 20.63 -2.97 -2.95
N GLN A 62 21.61 -2.08 -3.00
CA GLN A 62 21.93 -1.21 -1.89
C GLN A 62 21.65 0.24 -2.28
N THR A 63 20.90 0.94 -1.43
CA THR A 63 20.70 2.39 -1.55
C THR A 63 21.99 3.14 -1.21
N ARG A 64 22.08 4.42 -1.58
CA ARG A 64 23.21 5.29 -1.18
C ARG A 64 23.39 5.41 0.35
N SER A 65 22.32 5.22 1.11
CA SER A 65 22.34 5.22 2.57
C SER A 65 22.70 3.85 3.18
N GLY A 66 23.07 2.87 2.37
CA GLY A 66 23.47 1.54 2.82
C GLY A 66 22.32 0.57 3.09
N LYS A 67 21.04 1.01 3.02
CA LYS A 67 19.86 0.14 3.17
C LYS A 67 19.80 -0.83 1.99
N VAL A 68 19.75 -2.12 2.28
CA VAL A 68 19.58 -3.20 1.29
C VAL A 68 18.09 -3.42 1.02
N TYR A 69 17.73 -3.63 -0.24
CA TYR A 69 16.39 -4.02 -0.68
C TYR A 69 16.51 -4.98 -1.87
N ASN A 70 15.50 -5.81 -2.10
CA ASN A 70 15.49 -6.68 -3.27
C ASN A 70 14.78 -5.95 -4.42
N GLN A 71 15.48 -5.80 -5.55
CA GLN A 71 14.85 -5.50 -6.82
C GLN A 71 14.23 -6.80 -7.36
N GLU A 72 12.96 -6.74 -7.74
CA GLU A 72 12.22 -7.88 -8.27
C GLU A 72 12.08 -7.71 -9.78
N ILE A 73 12.41 -8.75 -10.54
CA ILE A 73 12.26 -8.76 -12.00
C ILE A 73 11.51 -10.02 -12.41
N MET A 74 10.39 -9.87 -13.13
CA MET A 74 9.60 -11.01 -13.58
C MET A 74 10.44 -11.98 -14.43
N CYS A 75 10.30 -13.28 -14.17
CA CYS A 75 10.92 -14.33 -14.95
C CYS A 75 10.08 -14.63 -16.20
N LEU A 76 10.51 -14.15 -17.38
CA LEU A 76 9.82 -14.40 -18.65
C LEU A 76 9.66 -15.88 -18.95
N ARG A 77 10.74 -16.67 -18.77
CA ARG A 77 10.74 -18.11 -19.02
C ARG A 77 9.65 -18.85 -18.25
N LEU A 78 9.46 -18.52 -16.96
CA LEU A 78 8.42 -19.16 -16.16
C LEU A 78 7.04 -18.56 -16.38
N ARG A 79 6.97 -17.34 -16.91
CA ARG A 79 5.71 -16.68 -17.27
C ARG A 79 5.12 -17.24 -18.57
N THR A 80 5.98 -17.56 -19.54
CA THR A 80 5.59 -18.03 -20.88
C THR A 80 5.79 -19.54 -21.04
N ASP A 81 5.86 -20.30 -19.95
CA ASP A 81 6.09 -21.76 -19.95
C ASP A 81 7.29 -22.24 -20.81
N GLY A 82 8.32 -21.39 -20.94
CA GLY A 82 9.54 -21.68 -21.70
C GLY A 82 9.58 -21.15 -23.13
N ASP A 83 8.51 -20.54 -23.63
CA ASP A 83 8.46 -19.98 -24.99
C ASP A 83 9.45 -18.81 -25.19
N GLU A 84 9.72 -18.04 -24.13
CA GLU A 84 10.70 -16.96 -24.12
C GLU A 84 11.92 -17.29 -23.25
N SER A 85 13.12 -16.92 -23.74
CA SER A 85 14.34 -16.99 -22.96
C SER A 85 14.36 -15.92 -21.87
N CYS A 86 14.76 -16.31 -20.65
CA CYS A 86 15.02 -15.37 -19.57
C CYS A 86 16.53 -15.28 -19.32
N THR A 87 17.13 -14.12 -19.62
CA THR A 87 18.57 -13.88 -19.41
C THR A 87 19.00 -14.18 -17.98
N PHE A 88 18.16 -13.88 -16.98
CA PHE A 88 18.51 -14.14 -15.58
C PHE A 88 18.53 -15.64 -15.23
N CYS A 89 17.67 -16.45 -15.86
CA CYS A 89 17.76 -17.90 -15.73
C CYS A 89 19.05 -18.44 -16.38
N GLU A 90 19.44 -17.89 -17.52
CA GLU A 90 20.65 -18.31 -18.26
C GLU A 90 21.94 -17.94 -17.51
N GLU A 91 21.93 -16.82 -16.79
CA GLU A 91 23.01 -16.39 -15.90
C GLU A 91 23.07 -17.17 -14.57
N GLY A 92 22.12 -18.08 -14.31
CA GLY A 92 22.08 -18.90 -13.10
C GLY A 92 21.49 -18.21 -11.87
N HIS A 93 20.66 -17.18 -12.03
CA HIS A 93 19.95 -16.55 -10.90
C HIS A 93 18.77 -17.42 -10.46
N GLU A 94 18.98 -18.25 -9.44
CA GLU A 94 17.98 -19.21 -8.93
C GLU A 94 17.10 -18.64 -7.81
N GLU A 95 17.50 -17.54 -7.17
CA GLU A 95 16.71 -16.90 -6.13
C GLU A 95 15.44 -16.25 -6.69
N MET A 96 14.28 -16.81 -6.33
CA MET A 96 12.98 -16.34 -6.80
C MET A 96 11.99 -16.08 -5.67
N ALA A 97 11.08 -15.15 -5.89
CA ALA A 97 9.86 -14.96 -5.11
C ALA A 97 8.62 -15.20 -5.98
N LEU A 98 7.59 -15.78 -5.37
CA LEU A 98 6.26 -15.83 -5.97
C LEU A 98 5.45 -14.64 -5.47
N ARG A 99 4.95 -13.83 -6.40
CA ARG A 99 4.13 -12.65 -6.11
C ARG A 99 2.78 -12.78 -6.81
N PHE A 100 1.73 -12.30 -6.15
CA PHE A 100 0.45 -12.03 -6.81
C PHE A 100 0.14 -10.55 -6.74
N SER A 101 -0.68 -10.07 -7.66
CA SER A 101 -1.15 -8.71 -7.67
C SER A 101 -2.59 -8.62 -8.14
N ILE A 102 -3.35 -7.73 -7.51
CA ILE A 102 -4.76 -7.50 -7.81
C ILE A 102 -5.09 -6.02 -7.69
N TRP A 103 -5.90 -5.51 -8.62
CA TRP A 103 -6.42 -4.16 -8.55
C TRP A 103 -7.55 -4.02 -7.52
N ILE A 104 -7.49 -2.95 -6.75
CA ILE A 104 -8.47 -2.62 -5.72
C ILE A 104 -8.81 -1.12 -5.76
N TRP A 105 -10.02 -0.76 -5.35
CA TRP A 105 -10.37 0.61 -5.00
C TRP A 105 -10.25 0.78 -3.49
N VAL A 106 -9.25 1.53 -3.05
CA VAL A 106 -9.06 1.79 -1.62
C VAL A 106 -9.94 2.96 -1.23
N ASP A 107 -10.89 2.71 -0.33
CA ASP A 107 -11.73 3.75 0.24
C ASP A 107 -10.90 4.58 1.22
N HIS A 108 -10.38 3.90 2.24
CA HIS A 108 -9.57 4.50 3.29
C HIS A 108 -8.68 3.47 3.97
N VAL A 109 -7.71 3.97 4.73
CA VAL A 109 -6.84 3.18 5.60
C VAL A 109 -7.02 3.66 7.04
N LEU A 110 -7.16 2.71 7.96
CA LEU A 110 -7.22 2.94 9.40
C LEU A 110 -5.84 2.69 10.00
N HIS A 111 -5.26 3.73 10.58
CA HIS A 111 -3.94 3.72 11.18
C HIS A 111 -4.00 3.68 12.71
N LEU A 112 -2.95 3.11 13.31
CA LEU A 112 -2.78 3.11 14.76
C LEU A 112 -2.34 4.47 15.34
N GLY A 113 -1.76 5.32 14.52
CA GLY A 113 -1.28 6.64 14.90
C GLY A 113 -1.87 7.70 13.97
N ASP A 114 -1.84 8.94 14.45
CA ASP A 114 -2.33 10.11 13.72
C ASP A 114 -1.43 10.47 12.52
N ASN A 115 -1.89 11.42 11.72
CA ASN A 115 -1.20 11.89 10.53
C ASN A 115 0.24 12.29 10.89
N PRO A 116 1.26 11.64 10.30
CA PRO A 116 2.65 11.96 10.58
C PRO A 116 3.10 13.31 10.00
N ASP A 117 2.31 13.90 9.10
CA ASP A 117 2.56 15.22 8.52
C ASP A 117 1.98 16.33 9.42
N PRO A 118 2.82 17.12 10.11
CA PRO A 118 2.35 18.19 10.98
C PRO A 118 1.70 19.36 10.22
N GLU A 119 1.93 19.46 8.90
CA GLU A 119 1.35 20.49 8.04
C GLU A 119 0.14 19.96 7.23
N GLY A 120 -0.12 18.65 7.32
CA GLY A 120 -1.19 17.97 6.62
C GLY A 120 -2.55 18.08 7.32
N GLN A 121 -3.62 17.76 6.58
CA GLN A 121 -4.95 17.63 7.17
C GLN A 121 -4.97 16.49 8.19
N ALA A 122 -5.45 16.77 9.41
CA ALA A 122 -5.60 15.76 10.45
C ALA A 122 -6.50 14.61 9.97
N TRP A 123 -6.12 13.38 10.33
CA TRP A 123 -6.92 12.21 10.01
C TRP A 123 -8.14 12.12 10.92
N GLU A 124 -9.25 11.59 10.40
CA GLU A 124 -10.48 11.46 11.17
C GLU A 124 -10.29 10.38 12.26
N GLN A 125 -10.55 10.72 13.52
CA GLN A 125 -10.48 9.75 14.61
C GLN A 125 -11.73 8.87 14.60
N ILE A 126 -11.54 7.55 14.65
CA ILE A 126 -12.62 6.56 14.64
C ILE A 126 -12.44 5.57 15.78
N ARG A 127 -13.54 5.13 16.37
CA ARG A 127 -13.53 4.06 17.37
C ARG A 127 -14.03 2.76 16.74
N LEU A 128 -13.12 1.81 16.54
CA LEU A 128 -13.50 0.44 16.20
C LEU A 128 -14.11 -0.22 17.43
N ALA A 129 -15.31 -0.80 17.29
CA ALA A 129 -15.91 -1.63 18.32
C ALA A 129 -14.94 -2.78 18.71
N ALA A 130 -15.01 -3.25 19.95
CA ALA A 130 -14.24 -4.42 20.37
C ALA A 130 -15.12 -5.67 20.30
N GLU A 131 -14.61 -6.74 19.69
CA GLU A 131 -15.28 -8.05 19.58
C GLU A 131 -15.76 -8.63 20.94
N THR A 132 -15.17 -8.23 22.07
CA THR A 132 -15.36 -8.90 23.38
C THR A 132 -15.55 -7.95 24.57
N GLY A 133 -16.51 -7.02 24.49
CA GLY A 133 -16.95 -6.22 25.65
C GLY A 133 -15.89 -5.29 26.25
N LYS A 134 -14.75 -5.11 25.57
CA LYS A 134 -13.71 -4.14 25.91
C LYS A 134 -14.01 -2.79 25.28
N LYS A 135 -13.41 -1.72 25.80
CA LYS A 135 -13.47 -0.41 25.15
C LYS A 135 -12.85 -0.53 23.75
N GLY A 136 -13.61 -0.09 22.74
CA GLY A 136 -13.18 -0.06 21.35
C GLY A 136 -11.86 0.69 21.16
N ARG A 137 -11.07 0.26 20.17
CA ARG A 137 -9.76 0.83 19.84
C ARG A 137 -9.93 2.10 19.01
N ILE A 138 -9.21 3.14 19.37
CA ILE A 138 -9.11 4.36 18.56
C ILE A 138 -8.15 4.11 17.40
N MET A 139 -8.58 4.47 16.20
CA MET A 139 -7.82 4.46 14.95
C MET A 139 -7.97 5.83 14.26
N PHE A 140 -7.11 6.10 13.31
CA PHE A 140 -7.13 7.32 12.51
C PHE A 140 -7.36 6.98 11.05
N LYS A 141 -8.38 7.57 10.43
CA LYS A 141 -8.82 7.28 9.07
C LYS A 141 -8.18 8.25 8.08
N GLU A 142 -7.36 7.70 7.21
CA GLU A 142 -6.84 8.36 6.02
C GLU A 142 -7.76 8.05 4.83
N ALA A 143 -8.44 9.06 4.30
CA ALA A 143 -9.26 8.91 3.09
C ALA A 143 -8.35 8.83 1.85
N ILE A 144 -8.44 7.72 1.10
CA ILE A 144 -7.59 7.45 -0.06
C ILE A 144 -8.35 7.68 -1.37
N GLY A 145 -9.50 7.01 -1.53
CA GLY A 145 -10.41 7.22 -2.66
C GLY A 145 -9.77 7.13 -4.05
N GLN A 146 -8.93 6.12 -4.30
CA GLN A 146 -8.26 5.90 -5.58
C GLN A 146 -7.97 4.42 -5.87
N PRO A 147 -7.78 4.04 -7.16
CA PRO A 147 -7.40 2.68 -7.51
C PRO A 147 -5.94 2.43 -7.12
N MET A 148 -5.67 1.28 -6.52
CA MET A 148 -4.34 0.85 -6.11
C MET A 148 -4.14 -0.64 -6.41
N VAL A 149 -2.89 -1.08 -6.40
CA VAL A 149 -2.52 -2.49 -6.57
C VAL A 149 -2.10 -3.07 -5.23
N ILE A 150 -2.72 -4.19 -4.84
CA ILE A 150 -2.12 -5.08 -3.85
C ILE A 150 -1.00 -5.82 -4.57
N TRP A 151 0.24 -5.74 -4.05
CA TRP A 151 1.39 -6.49 -4.55
C TRP A 151 2.03 -7.23 -3.39
N MET A 152 1.81 -8.53 -3.30
CA MET A 152 2.16 -9.34 -2.13
C MET A 152 2.86 -10.64 -2.52
N ALA A 153 3.61 -11.21 -1.58
CA ALA A 153 4.04 -12.60 -1.73
C ALA A 153 2.84 -13.52 -1.47
N TYR A 154 2.96 -14.79 -1.87
CA TYR A 154 1.96 -15.79 -1.51
C TYR A 154 1.94 -16.09 0.00
N GLY A 155 2.98 -15.72 0.73
CA GLY A 155 3.17 -16.10 2.13
C GLY A 155 3.72 -17.51 2.25
N LYS A 156 4.07 -17.90 3.48
CA LYS A 156 4.49 -19.28 3.78
C LYS A 156 3.30 -20.21 3.52
N GLU A 157 3.54 -21.33 2.82
CA GLU A 157 2.48 -22.30 2.48
C GLU A 157 1.27 -21.67 1.77
N TRP A 158 1.51 -20.56 1.07
CA TRP A 158 0.49 -19.80 0.32
C TRP A 158 -0.62 -19.16 1.16
N VAL A 159 -0.42 -19.02 2.47
CA VAL A 159 -1.45 -18.55 3.42
C VAL A 159 -2.04 -17.18 3.10
N TRP A 160 -1.30 -16.27 2.44
CA TRP A 160 -1.85 -14.96 2.07
C TRP A 160 -2.66 -15.06 0.79
N PHE A 161 -2.20 -15.85 -0.18
CA PHE A 161 -2.93 -16.06 -1.43
C PHE A 161 -4.21 -16.87 -1.21
N SER A 162 -4.17 -17.90 -0.34
CA SER A 162 -5.31 -18.78 -0.07
C SER A 162 -6.54 -18.05 0.46
N GLN A 163 -6.37 -16.89 1.10
CA GLN A 163 -7.50 -16.08 1.57
C GLN A 163 -8.28 -15.44 0.42
N PHE A 164 -7.60 -15.03 -0.65
CA PHE A 164 -8.25 -14.51 -1.87
C PHE A 164 -8.92 -15.64 -2.64
N ASP A 165 -8.23 -16.78 -2.78
CA ASP A 165 -8.80 -17.98 -3.41
C ASP A 165 -10.02 -18.50 -2.63
N ALA A 166 -9.96 -18.53 -1.29
CA ALA A 166 -11.10 -18.88 -0.44
C ALA A 166 -12.27 -17.90 -0.65
N ALA A 167 -12.00 -16.60 -0.81
CA ALA A 167 -13.04 -15.62 -1.06
C ALA A 167 -13.68 -15.84 -2.44
N LEU A 168 -12.87 -16.08 -3.47
CA LEU A 168 -13.34 -16.40 -4.81
C LEU A 168 -14.20 -17.67 -4.81
N ASN A 169 -13.69 -18.77 -4.24
CA ASN A 169 -14.38 -20.06 -4.18
C ASN A 169 -15.70 -19.99 -3.38
N LYS A 170 -15.71 -19.25 -2.28
CA LYS A 170 -16.90 -19.10 -1.43
C LYS A 170 -18.00 -18.28 -2.10
N TYR A 171 -17.61 -17.24 -2.83
CA TYR A 171 -18.54 -16.22 -3.32
C TYR A 171 -18.80 -16.27 -4.82
N GLY A 172 -18.01 -17.04 -5.57
CA GLY A 172 -18.00 -17.11 -7.03
C GLY A 172 -17.41 -15.89 -7.73
N THR A 173 -17.07 -14.82 -7.00
CA THR A 173 -16.45 -13.60 -7.52
C THR A 173 -15.88 -12.78 -6.36
N LEU A 174 -14.80 -12.04 -6.61
CA LEU A 174 -14.25 -11.05 -5.69
C LEU A 174 -14.99 -9.70 -5.74
N GLU A 175 -15.73 -9.41 -6.81
CA GLU A 175 -16.44 -8.13 -6.93
C GLU A 175 -17.69 -8.02 -6.05
N GLY A 176 -18.21 -6.79 -5.92
CA GLY A 176 -19.51 -6.53 -5.28
C GLY A 176 -19.51 -6.61 -3.75
N ARG A 177 -18.33 -6.64 -3.13
CA ARG A 177 -18.14 -6.76 -1.69
C ARG A 177 -17.08 -5.76 -1.21
N PHE A 178 -17.27 -5.30 0.02
CA PHE A 178 -16.34 -4.44 0.73
C PHE A 178 -15.50 -5.29 1.68
N TYR A 179 -14.19 -5.22 1.51
CA TYR A 179 -13.22 -6.03 2.23
C TYR A 179 -12.36 -5.19 3.16
N GLU A 180 -11.78 -5.85 4.15
CA GLU A 180 -10.73 -5.32 5.01
C GLU A 180 -9.49 -6.19 4.88
N LEU A 181 -8.33 -5.58 4.63
CA LEU A 181 -7.03 -6.23 4.74
C LEU A 181 -6.31 -5.64 5.94
N LYS A 182 -6.09 -6.48 6.95
CA LYS A 182 -5.41 -6.14 8.20
C LYS A 182 -4.01 -6.70 8.17
N ARG A 183 -3.01 -5.87 8.50
CA ARG A 183 -1.65 -6.34 8.71
C ARG A 183 -1.37 -6.55 10.19
N VAL A 184 -0.94 -7.75 10.56
CA VAL A 184 -0.52 -8.10 11.91
C VAL A 184 1.00 -8.31 11.93
N GLY A 185 1.64 -8.00 13.06
CA GLY A 185 3.07 -8.16 13.25
C GLY A 185 3.90 -6.91 12.95
N SER A 186 4.94 -6.70 13.74
CA SER A 186 5.83 -5.52 13.68
C SER A 186 7.08 -5.75 12.84
N ASN A 187 7.47 -7.01 12.60
CA ASN A 187 8.73 -7.38 11.95
C ASN A 187 8.49 -8.04 10.58
N MET A 188 9.49 -8.00 9.71
CA MET A 188 9.42 -8.57 8.37
C MET A 188 9.21 -10.10 8.36
N GLN A 189 9.65 -10.80 9.42
CA GLN A 189 9.52 -12.26 9.57
C GLN A 189 8.20 -12.72 10.21
N ASP A 190 7.55 -11.84 10.98
CA ASP A 190 6.30 -12.12 11.71
C ASP A 190 5.13 -11.31 11.13
N THR A 191 5.30 -10.75 9.92
CA THR A 191 4.22 -10.02 9.27
C THR A 191 3.21 -11.04 8.75
N ASP A 192 1.95 -10.87 9.12
CA ASP A 192 0.84 -11.63 8.58
C ASP A 192 -0.24 -10.69 8.04
N TYR A 193 -1.07 -11.20 7.14
CA TYR A 193 -2.17 -10.47 6.55
C TYR A 193 -3.44 -11.28 6.69
N THR A 194 -4.50 -10.61 7.15
CA THR A 194 -5.84 -11.19 7.28
C THR A 194 -6.80 -10.42 6.39
N LEU A 195 -7.45 -11.12 5.48
CA LEU A 195 -8.49 -10.63 4.60
C LEU A 195 -9.85 -11.02 5.19
N SER A 196 -10.72 -10.02 5.34
CA SER A 196 -12.05 -10.22 5.89
C SER A 196 -13.09 -9.52 5.03
N MET A 197 -14.28 -10.11 4.91
CA MET A 197 -15.41 -9.49 4.22
C MET A 197 -16.20 -8.67 5.24
N LEU A 198 -16.34 -7.36 4.99
CA LEU A 198 -17.11 -6.47 5.85
C LEU A 198 -18.60 -6.56 5.51
N LYS A 199 -18.93 -6.34 4.24
CA LYS A 199 -20.32 -6.37 3.75
C LYS A 199 -20.41 -6.56 2.24
N ALA A 200 -21.53 -7.11 1.78
CA ALA A 200 -21.87 -7.16 0.37
C ALA A 200 -22.37 -5.80 -0.10
N THR A 201 -21.52 -5.01 -0.74
CA THR A 201 -21.86 -3.70 -1.30
C THR A 201 -21.07 -3.48 -2.58
N LYS A 202 -21.76 -3.06 -3.64
CA LYS A 202 -21.13 -2.70 -4.91
C LYS A 202 -20.35 -1.39 -4.80
N LEU A 203 -19.30 -1.27 -5.61
CA LEU A 203 -18.56 -0.03 -5.74
C LEU A 203 -19.52 1.12 -6.14
N PRO A 204 -19.44 2.30 -5.52
CA PRO A 204 -20.27 3.44 -5.89
C PRO A 204 -20.12 3.81 -7.37
N LYS A 205 -21.23 4.09 -8.07
CA LYS A 205 -21.21 4.41 -9.50
C LYS A 205 -20.39 5.65 -9.85
N THR A 206 -20.31 6.62 -8.95
CA THR A 206 -19.51 7.85 -9.11
C THR A 206 -18.01 7.57 -9.22
N THR A 207 -17.59 6.36 -8.86
CA THR A 207 -16.19 5.94 -8.80
C THR A 207 -15.73 5.21 -10.06
N SER A 208 -16.65 4.68 -10.87
CA SER A 208 -16.30 3.81 -12.00
C SER A 208 -15.47 4.50 -13.08
N GLU A 209 -15.68 5.79 -13.32
CA GLU A 209 -14.92 6.53 -14.35
C GLU A 209 -13.42 6.63 -14.00
N LYS A 210 -13.09 6.80 -12.73
CA LYS A 210 -11.68 6.83 -12.26
C LYS A 210 -11.02 5.46 -12.35
N VAL A 211 -11.80 4.40 -12.14
CA VAL A 211 -11.33 3.00 -12.22
C VAL A 211 -10.95 2.64 -13.65
N GLU A 212 -11.83 2.92 -14.61
CA GLU A 212 -11.61 2.57 -16.01
C GLU A 212 -10.39 3.27 -16.60
N ALA A 213 -10.13 4.53 -16.22
CA ALA A 213 -8.97 5.27 -16.71
C ALA A 213 -7.62 4.76 -16.15
N ALA A 214 -7.63 4.08 -15.00
CA ALA A 214 -6.41 3.58 -14.34
C ALA A 214 -6.13 2.10 -14.68
N ARG A 215 -7.12 1.38 -15.20
CA ARG A 215 -7.06 -0.06 -15.40
C ARG A 215 -6.13 -0.41 -16.56
N ILE A 216 -5.02 -1.05 -16.22
CA ILE A 216 -4.23 -1.86 -17.14
C ILE A 216 -4.09 -3.25 -16.55
N SER A 217 -3.81 -4.25 -17.39
CA SER A 217 -3.68 -5.63 -16.93
C SER A 217 -2.49 -5.79 -15.98
N ILE A 218 -2.61 -6.74 -15.03
CA ILE A 218 -1.50 -7.05 -14.12
C ILE A 218 -0.29 -7.60 -14.89
N ASP A 219 -0.53 -8.34 -15.98
CA ASP A 219 0.53 -8.81 -16.88
C ASP A 219 1.34 -7.64 -17.46
N GLN A 220 0.69 -6.57 -17.90
CA GLN A 220 1.39 -5.36 -18.36
C GLN A 220 2.21 -4.72 -17.22
N ILE A 221 1.68 -4.65 -16.00
CA ILE A 221 2.43 -4.15 -14.83
C ILE A 221 3.67 -5.02 -14.57
N PHE A 222 3.54 -6.35 -14.67
CA PHE A 222 4.65 -7.27 -14.46
C PHE A 222 5.71 -7.15 -15.57
N ALA A 223 5.31 -7.01 -16.83
CA ALA A 223 6.21 -6.82 -17.97
C ALA A 223 7.06 -5.53 -17.85
N GLU A 224 6.52 -4.46 -17.25
CA GLU A 224 7.27 -3.23 -16.99
C GLU A 224 8.46 -3.45 -16.02
N THR A 225 8.42 -4.48 -15.17
CA THR A 225 9.55 -4.83 -14.28
C THR A 225 10.77 -5.33 -15.04
N VAL A 226 10.55 -5.99 -16.18
CA VAL A 226 11.60 -6.47 -17.08
C VAL A 226 12.24 -5.29 -17.82
N SER A 227 11.40 -4.39 -18.37
CA SER A 227 11.87 -3.20 -19.11
C SER A 227 12.68 -2.24 -18.22
N SER A 228 12.31 -2.13 -16.94
CA SER A 228 13.00 -1.28 -15.96
C SER A 228 14.39 -1.80 -15.58
N ALA A 229 14.71 -3.07 -15.87
CA ALA A 229 16.02 -3.65 -15.64
C ALA A 229 17.08 -3.19 -16.66
N GLY A 230 16.66 -2.83 -17.88
CA GLY A 230 17.55 -2.45 -19.00
C GLY A 230 17.99 -0.98 -19.00
N THR A 231 17.26 -0.10 -18.31
CA THR A 231 17.65 1.30 -18.14
C THR A 231 17.65 1.64 -16.67
N ALA A 232 18.82 1.59 -16.03
CA ALA A 232 19.06 2.39 -14.83
C ALA A 232 18.92 3.87 -15.24
N ARG A 233 17.69 4.39 -15.28
CA ARG A 233 17.43 5.82 -15.39
C ARG A 233 18.11 6.44 -14.19
N ARG A 234 19.27 7.07 -14.45
CA ARG A 234 19.85 8.01 -13.50
C ARG A 234 18.73 8.99 -13.14
N PRO A 235 18.39 9.16 -11.86
CA PRO A 235 17.43 10.19 -11.50
C PRO A 235 17.94 11.52 -12.05
N THR A 236 17.11 12.16 -12.87
CA THR A 236 17.37 13.50 -13.39
C THR A 236 17.61 14.39 -12.17
N ARG A 237 18.80 14.99 -12.07
CA ARG A 237 19.05 16.02 -11.06
C ARG A 237 18.04 17.14 -11.32
N LEU A 238 17.08 17.29 -10.42
CA LEU A 238 16.33 18.53 -10.23
C LEU A 238 17.33 19.59 -9.75
N SER A 239 18.00 20.24 -10.70
CA SER A 239 18.79 21.44 -10.43
C SER A 239 18.86 22.35 -11.66
N ALA A 240 17.83 22.34 -12.51
CA ALA A 240 17.80 23.13 -13.75
C ALA A 240 16.42 23.71 -14.08
N ALA A 241 15.58 23.90 -13.07
CA ALA A 241 14.37 24.70 -13.22
C ALA A 241 14.14 25.47 -11.93
N LEU A 242 13.92 26.78 -12.08
CA LEU A 242 13.56 27.78 -11.07
C LEU A 242 14.74 28.54 -10.45
N ASP A 243 15.32 29.41 -11.28
CA ASP A 243 15.70 30.77 -10.87
C ASP A 243 14.51 31.71 -11.19
N GLU A 244 14.39 32.81 -10.41
CA GLU A 244 13.47 33.97 -10.52
C GLU A 244 12.05 33.74 -9.91
N GLU A 245 11.52 34.49 -8.94
CA GLU A 245 11.70 35.90 -8.48
C GLU A 245 11.40 36.08 -6.96
N GLU A 246 12.09 37.06 -6.33
CA GLU A 246 11.68 38.14 -5.37
C GLU A 246 10.40 38.00 -4.48
N GLU A 247 10.22 38.61 -3.30
CA GLU A 247 10.98 39.36 -2.28
C GLU A 247 10.03 39.48 -1.04
N GLU A 248 10.58 39.83 0.14
CA GLU A 248 9.98 40.51 1.33
C GLU A 248 8.50 40.21 1.75
N GLY A 249 8.14 39.95 3.01
CA GLY A 249 8.61 40.41 4.30
C GLY A 249 7.40 40.57 5.25
N ALA A 250 7.67 40.86 6.52
CA ALA A 250 6.78 41.33 7.59
C ALA A 250 6.16 40.32 8.57
N GLU A 251 6.34 40.72 9.84
CA GLU A 251 6.00 40.12 11.13
C GLU A 251 4.49 40.16 11.43
N GLY A 252 4.06 39.32 12.37
CA GLY A 252 2.75 39.41 13.01
C GLY A 252 2.55 38.31 14.05
N GLU A 253 2.86 38.61 15.31
CA GLU A 253 2.36 37.90 16.48
C GLU A 253 0.84 38.09 16.60
N GLU A 254 0.09 37.06 16.95
CA GLU A 254 -1.06 37.19 17.85
C GLU A 254 -1.41 35.83 18.48
N GLU A 255 -1.43 35.81 19.82
CA GLU A 255 -1.96 34.73 20.65
C GLU A 255 -3.49 34.71 20.56
N ALA A 256 -4.07 33.53 20.41
CA ALA A 256 -5.47 33.30 20.77
C ALA A 256 -5.56 32.00 21.58
N ALA A 257 -6.10 32.14 22.79
CA ALA A 257 -6.44 31.05 23.69
C ALA A 257 -7.60 30.23 23.10
N GLU A 258 -7.44 28.91 23.03
CA GLU A 258 -8.52 27.99 22.66
C GLU A 258 -8.86 27.10 23.87
N GLU A 259 -10.14 27.14 24.23
CA GLU A 259 -10.76 26.30 25.25
C GLU A 259 -10.66 24.81 24.87
N PRO A 260 -10.66 23.89 25.85
CA PRO A 260 -10.62 22.46 25.54
C PRO A 260 -11.90 22.04 24.82
N PRO A 261 -11.83 21.27 23.71
CA PRO A 261 -13.02 20.81 23.02
C PRO A 261 -13.81 19.83 23.89
N GLU A 262 -15.12 20.01 23.89
CA GLU A 262 -16.11 19.07 24.38
C GLU A 262 -15.86 17.67 23.79
N GLU A 263 -16.17 16.61 24.57
CA GLU A 263 -16.13 15.22 24.14
C GLU A 263 -17.00 15.02 22.90
N SER A 264 -16.40 15.18 21.72
CA SER A 264 -17.01 14.82 20.45
C SER A 264 -17.29 13.31 20.45
N GLU A 265 -18.53 12.95 20.13
CA GLU A 265 -18.96 11.58 19.94
C GLU A 265 -18.20 11.01 18.72
N ILE A 266 -17.05 10.38 18.99
CA ILE A 266 -16.23 9.74 17.97
C ILE A 266 -17.09 8.72 17.19
N PRO A 267 -17.19 8.83 15.85
CA PRO A 267 -17.94 7.89 15.03
C PRO A 267 -17.50 6.44 15.28
N GLN A 268 -18.49 5.55 15.44
CA GLN A 268 -18.26 4.11 15.55
C GLN A 268 -18.40 3.48 14.17
N GLU A 269 -17.38 2.73 13.74
CA GLU A 269 -17.47 1.91 12.52
C GLU A 269 -17.59 0.43 12.88
N GLU A 270 -18.39 -0.29 12.10
CA GLU A 270 -18.62 -1.73 12.23
C GLU A 270 -17.33 -2.52 11.92
N GLU A 271 -17.15 -3.64 12.63
CA GLU A 271 -16.08 -4.61 12.40
C GLU A 271 -16.44 -5.62 11.30
N PRO A 272 -15.45 -6.37 10.77
CA PRO A 272 -15.68 -7.42 9.79
C PRO A 272 -16.77 -8.41 10.20
N ALA A 273 -17.67 -8.69 9.27
CA ALA A 273 -18.69 -9.70 9.44
C ALA A 273 -18.08 -11.11 9.44
N GLU A 274 -16.97 -11.31 8.72
CA GLU A 274 -16.36 -12.63 8.57
C GLU A 274 -14.88 -12.58 8.17
N GLU A 275 -14.03 -13.31 8.91
CA GLU A 275 -12.62 -13.54 8.55
C GLU A 275 -12.50 -14.72 7.56
N MET A 276 -11.64 -14.58 6.55
CA MET A 276 -11.31 -15.67 5.65
C MET A 276 -10.13 -16.46 6.24
N VAL A 277 -10.36 -17.72 6.60
CA VAL A 277 -9.34 -18.65 7.14
C VAL A 277 -9.03 -19.71 6.10
#